data_AF-A0A413U9Z7-F1
#
_entry.id   AF-A0A413U9Z7-F1
#
_cell.length_a   1.000
_cell.length_b   1.000
_cell.length_c   1.000
_cell.angle_alpha   90.00
_cell.angle_beta   90.00
_cell.angle_gamma   90.00
#
_symmetry.space_group_name_H-M   'P 1'
#
loop_
_entity.id
_entity.type
_entity.pdbx_description
1 polymer ?
#
loop_
_entity_poly.entity_id
_entity_poly.type
_entity_poly.pdbx_seq_one_letter_code
_entity_poly.pdbx_strand_id
1 'polypeptide(L)'
;MKKIIKVLVSGIFCLSTLVGCSSSPYAKAEAQTLTIQGVPVYVEPDEETTQEDVNRHLKEIKTQPEFLMKNCTGIHLQGENIHQERKQQVYGRDIGATAGYVEERDIYFDVKTKYSNGEKTSDIIRETVTHELWHVFDNVNGNDEYCLSGLDFNILYNQNPDSISEYGATNANEFFAEAGTMYLLSPEELKEKNMDVYNYFESLPKE
;
A
#
# COMPACT_ATOMS: atom_id res chain seq x y z
N MET A 1 33.82 53.36 -16.48
CA MET A 1 32.42 53.36 -16.05
C MET A 1 31.91 51.92 -16.11
N LYS A 2 31.76 51.28 -14.95
CA LYS A 2 31.36 49.87 -14.78
C LYS A 2 29.83 49.79 -14.80
N LYS A 3 29.24 48.94 -15.66
CA LYS A 3 27.84 48.53 -15.56
C LYS A 3 27.80 47.07 -15.13
N ILE A 4 27.52 46.86 -13.85
CA ILE A 4 27.28 45.56 -13.25
C ILE A 4 25.85 45.16 -13.64
N ILE A 5 25.72 44.10 -14.43
CA ILE A 5 24.43 43.46 -14.72
C ILE A 5 24.11 42.57 -13.52
N LYS A 6 23.12 42.98 -12.72
CA LYS A 6 22.51 42.12 -11.70
C LYS A 6 21.62 41.10 -12.41
N VAL A 7 22.05 39.85 -12.44
CA VAL A 7 21.19 38.71 -12.76
C VAL A 7 20.38 38.40 -11.50
N LEU A 8 19.09 38.71 -11.53
CA LEU A 8 18.12 38.24 -10.55
C LEU A 8 17.89 36.75 -10.80
N VAL A 9 18.46 35.91 -9.94
CA VAL A 9 18.11 34.49 -9.85
C VAL A 9 16.73 34.42 -9.21
N SER A 10 15.69 34.32 -10.03
CA SER A 10 14.34 33.98 -9.59
C SER A 10 14.30 32.50 -9.22
N GLY A 11 14.76 32.17 -8.02
CA GLY A 11 14.48 30.89 -7.39
C GLY A 11 12.99 30.86 -7.05
N ILE A 12 12.22 30.05 -7.77
CA ILE A 12 10.87 29.66 -7.35
C ILE A 12 11.05 28.74 -6.15
N PHE A 13 11.10 29.33 -4.97
CA PHE A 13 10.83 28.62 -3.74
C PHE A 13 9.34 28.31 -3.71
N CYS A 14 8.95 27.08 -4.07
CA CYS A 14 7.68 26.51 -3.64
C CYS A 14 7.74 26.32 -2.12
N LEU A 15 7.49 27.40 -1.37
CA LEU A 15 7.05 27.31 0.01
C LEU A 15 5.64 26.70 -0.03
N SER A 16 5.53 25.38 0.07
CA SER A 16 4.29 24.77 0.54
C SER A 16 4.22 25.05 2.04
N THR A 17 3.61 26.17 2.40
CA THR A 17 3.17 26.42 3.77
C THR A 17 2.25 25.28 4.16
N LEU A 18 2.71 24.45 5.10
CA LEU A 18 1.89 23.59 5.95
C LEU A 18 0.87 24.48 6.67
N VAL A 19 -0.27 24.71 6.03
CA VAL A 19 -1.43 25.25 6.70
C VAL A 19 -2.15 24.06 7.30
N GLY A 20 -1.97 23.89 8.61
CA GLY A 20 -2.92 23.14 9.44
C GLY A 20 -4.25 23.87 9.43
N CYS A 21 -5.02 23.71 8.36
CA CYS A 21 -6.45 23.99 8.38
C CYS A 21 -7.11 22.72 8.94
N SER A 22 -7.77 22.84 10.09
CA SER A 22 -8.79 21.86 10.47
C SER A 22 -9.91 21.96 9.42
N SER A 23 -9.74 21.29 8.29
CA SER A 23 -10.83 21.04 7.36
C SER A 23 -11.89 20.27 8.13
N SER A 24 -13.16 20.62 7.93
CA SER A 24 -14.28 19.81 8.37
C SER A 24 -14.01 18.34 8.01
N PRO A 25 -14.31 17.35 8.87
CA PRO A 25 -14.17 15.94 8.52
C PRO A 25 -15.01 15.55 7.28
N TYR A 26 -15.95 16.41 6.89
CA TYR A 26 -16.79 16.28 5.70
C TYR A 26 -16.29 17.07 4.49
N ALA A 27 -15.13 17.73 4.57
CA ALA A 27 -14.53 18.39 3.42
C ALA A 27 -14.27 17.34 2.33
N LYS A 28 -14.72 17.62 1.10
CA LYS A 28 -14.47 16.74 -0.03
C LYS A 28 -12.97 16.73 -0.34
N ALA A 29 -12.45 15.56 -0.71
CA ALA A 29 -11.07 15.45 -1.16
C ALA A 29 -10.94 16.04 -2.57
N GLU A 30 -9.77 16.61 -2.86
CA GLU A 30 -9.43 17.07 -4.21
C GLU A 30 -8.40 16.13 -4.83
N ALA A 31 -8.50 15.96 -6.16
CA ALA A 31 -7.52 15.19 -6.91
C ALA A 31 -6.14 15.85 -6.82
N GLN A 32 -5.13 15.07 -6.46
CA GLN A 32 -3.77 15.56 -6.27
C GLN A 32 -2.76 14.42 -6.41
N THR A 33 -1.50 14.78 -6.65
CA THR A 33 -0.39 13.83 -6.60
C THR A 33 0.61 14.29 -5.54
N LEU A 34 0.93 13.36 -4.65
CA LEU A 34 1.93 13.54 -3.60
C LEU A 34 3.13 12.64 -3.89
N THR A 35 4.21 12.83 -3.15
CA THR A 35 5.35 11.89 -3.16
C THR A 35 5.67 11.50 -1.73
N ILE A 36 5.68 10.21 -1.44
CA ILE A 36 5.98 9.64 -0.12
C ILE A 36 7.10 8.62 -0.30
N GLN A 37 8.23 8.83 0.37
CA GLN A 37 9.41 7.95 0.28
C GLN A 37 9.87 7.67 -1.18
N GLY A 38 9.72 8.65 -2.07
CA GLY A 38 10.07 8.53 -3.50
C GLY A 38 8.98 7.91 -4.38
N VAL A 39 7.88 7.39 -3.80
CA VAL A 39 6.75 6.81 -4.54
C VAL A 39 5.68 7.87 -4.79
N PRO A 40 5.18 8.03 -6.02
CA PRO A 40 4.04 8.90 -6.29
C PRO A 40 2.76 8.30 -5.68
N VAL A 41 2.00 9.15 -4.99
CA VAL A 41 0.69 8.79 -4.44
C VAL A 41 -0.39 9.64 -5.11
N TYR A 42 -1.23 8.99 -5.90
CA TYR A 42 -2.31 9.61 -6.67
C TYR A 42 -3.60 9.57 -5.84
N VAL A 43 -4.14 10.74 -5.52
CA VAL A 43 -5.46 10.88 -4.90
C VAL A 43 -6.47 11.09 -6.01
N GLU A 44 -7.39 10.15 -6.16
CA GLU A 44 -8.38 10.05 -7.23
C GLU A 44 -9.78 9.96 -6.60
N PRO A 45 -10.29 11.07 -6.03
CA PRO A 45 -11.54 11.05 -5.27
C PRO A 45 -12.76 11.00 -6.19
N ASP A 46 -13.82 10.35 -5.72
CA ASP A 46 -15.16 10.51 -6.27
C ASP A 46 -15.97 11.57 -5.48
N GLU A 47 -17.23 11.77 -5.87
CA GLU A 47 -18.10 12.76 -5.23
C GLU A 47 -18.29 12.51 -3.73
N GLU A 48 -18.14 11.28 -3.23
CA GLU A 48 -18.37 10.93 -1.83
C GLU A 48 -17.09 10.93 -0.98
N THR A 49 -15.92 10.91 -1.61
CA THR A 49 -14.61 10.86 -0.95
C THR A 49 -14.33 12.11 -0.13
N THR A 50 -14.05 11.94 1.16
CA THR A 50 -13.68 13.04 2.05
C THR A 50 -12.17 13.15 2.19
N GLN A 51 -11.67 14.35 2.54
CA GLN A 51 -10.26 14.56 2.82
C GLN A 51 -9.80 13.75 4.04
N GLU A 52 -10.69 13.44 4.99
CA GLU A 52 -10.36 12.59 6.14
C GLU A 52 -10.13 11.14 5.73
N ASP A 53 -10.93 10.60 4.79
CA ASP A 53 -10.71 9.27 4.20
C ASP A 53 -9.30 9.15 3.61
N VAL A 54 -8.91 10.17 2.83
CA VAL A 54 -7.57 10.25 2.21
C VAL A 54 -6.48 10.42 3.28
N ASN A 55 -6.68 11.31 4.26
CA ASN A 55 -5.68 11.58 5.29
C ASN A 55 -5.35 10.35 6.14
N ARG A 56 -6.34 9.51 6.44
CA ARG A 56 -6.12 8.24 7.16
C ARG A 56 -5.20 7.30 6.38
N HIS A 57 -5.42 7.14 5.08
CA HIS A 57 -4.54 6.33 4.22
C HIS A 57 -3.15 6.94 4.10
N LEU A 58 -3.05 8.25 3.84
CA LEU A 58 -1.77 8.95 3.75
C LEU A 58 -0.96 8.85 5.04
N LYS A 59 -1.62 8.85 6.20
CA LYS A 59 -0.97 8.64 7.49
C LYS A 59 -0.31 7.26 7.56
N GLU A 60 -1.04 6.20 7.22
CA GLU A 60 -0.50 4.83 7.30
C GLU A 60 0.48 4.48 6.18
N ILE A 61 0.39 5.11 5.00
CA ILE A 61 1.41 4.97 3.96
C ILE A 61 2.75 5.57 4.42
N LYS A 62 2.71 6.70 5.15
CA LYS A 62 3.93 7.34 5.67
C LYS A 62 4.67 6.50 6.72
N THR A 63 4.00 5.55 7.38
CA THR A 63 4.60 4.69 8.41
C THR A 63 5.23 3.43 7.85
N GLN A 64 5.07 3.15 6.56
CA GLN A 64 5.58 1.94 5.92
C GLN A 64 7.11 1.94 5.80
N PRO A 65 7.77 0.76 5.89
CA PRO A 65 9.21 0.67 5.72
C PRO A 65 9.67 1.04 4.30
N GLU A 66 10.78 1.77 4.21
CA GLU A 66 11.38 2.19 2.92
C GLU A 66 11.69 1.03 1.99
N PHE A 67 12.12 -0.12 2.54
CA PHE A 67 12.48 -1.29 1.74
C PHE A 67 11.29 -1.95 1.02
N LEU A 68 10.08 -1.78 1.55
CA LEU A 68 8.84 -2.18 0.85
C LEU A 68 8.44 -1.09 -0.15
N MET A 69 8.42 0.17 0.31
CA MET A 69 7.98 1.31 -0.50
C MET A 69 8.76 1.45 -1.81
N LYS A 70 10.09 1.29 -1.79
CA LYS A 70 10.94 1.44 -2.98
C LYS A 70 10.63 0.47 -4.12
N ASN A 71 9.95 -0.64 -3.83
CA ASN A 71 9.55 -1.62 -4.85
C ASN A 71 8.27 -1.18 -5.57
N CYS A 72 7.50 -0.27 -4.98
CA CYS A 72 6.27 0.27 -5.56
C CYS A 72 6.57 1.39 -6.56
N THR A 73 5.84 1.40 -7.67
CA THR A 73 5.92 2.45 -8.71
C THR A 73 4.87 3.55 -8.51
N GLY A 74 3.78 3.25 -7.81
CA GLY A 74 2.68 4.18 -7.58
C GLY A 74 1.63 3.63 -6.63
N ILE A 75 1.04 4.51 -5.82
CA ILE A 75 -0.08 4.18 -4.95
C ILE A 75 -1.27 5.05 -5.33
N HIS A 76 -2.39 4.42 -5.65
CA HIS A 76 -3.64 5.05 -6.05
C HIS A 76 -4.65 4.98 -4.91
N LEU A 77 -5.03 6.15 -4.39
CA LEU A 77 -6.06 6.35 -3.38
C LEU A 77 -7.35 6.75 -4.06
N GLN A 78 -8.21 5.77 -4.34
CA GLN A 78 -9.38 5.93 -5.20
C GLN A 78 -10.67 6.01 -4.37
N GLY A 79 -11.58 6.89 -4.81
CA GLY A 79 -12.97 6.83 -4.38
C GLY A 79 -13.63 5.51 -4.80
N GLU A 80 -14.67 5.10 -4.07
CA GLU A 80 -15.33 3.79 -4.25
C GLU A 80 -15.76 3.58 -5.71
N ASN A 81 -16.41 4.56 -6.33
CA ASN A 81 -16.88 4.43 -7.72
C ASN A 81 -15.73 4.23 -8.71
N ILE A 82 -14.67 5.03 -8.57
CA ILE A 82 -13.48 4.95 -9.43
C ILE A 82 -12.80 3.59 -9.26
N HIS A 83 -12.69 3.12 -8.02
CA HIS A 83 -12.08 1.82 -7.72
C HIS A 83 -12.90 0.66 -8.31
N GLN A 84 -14.22 0.69 -8.19
CA GLN A 84 -15.10 -0.34 -8.76
C GLN A 84 -15.06 -0.37 -10.29
N GLU A 85 -15.09 0.80 -10.94
CA GLU A 85 -14.96 0.92 -12.39
C GLU A 85 -13.63 0.34 -12.88
N ARG A 86 -12.52 0.64 -12.19
CA ARG A 86 -11.20 0.11 -12.54
C ARG A 86 -11.15 -1.42 -12.41
N LYS A 87 -11.67 -1.98 -11.31
CA LYS A 87 -11.75 -3.45 -11.14
C LYS A 87 -12.54 -4.11 -12.27
N GLN A 88 -13.66 -3.52 -12.66
CA GLN A 88 -14.47 -4.04 -13.77
C GLN A 88 -13.70 -4.02 -15.10
N GLN A 89 -12.84 -3.02 -15.33
CA GLN A 89 -11.98 -2.94 -16.51
C GLN A 89 -10.87 -3.99 -16.49
N VAL A 90 -10.23 -4.21 -15.33
CA VAL A 90 -9.11 -5.15 -15.18
C VAL A 90 -9.57 -6.60 -15.20
N TYR A 91 -10.59 -6.94 -14.42
CA TYR A 91 -11.01 -8.33 -14.22
C TYR A 91 -12.18 -8.76 -15.12
N GLY A 92 -12.84 -7.82 -15.79
CA GLY A 92 -14.01 -8.08 -16.63
C GLY A 92 -15.24 -8.57 -15.87
N ARG A 93 -15.19 -8.61 -14.53
CA ARG A 93 -16.27 -9.05 -13.63
C ARG A 93 -16.18 -8.35 -12.28
N ASP A 94 -17.30 -8.30 -11.57
CA ASP A 94 -17.32 -7.96 -10.15
C ASP A 94 -16.62 -9.06 -9.35
N ILE A 95 -15.51 -8.71 -8.70
CA ILE A 95 -14.74 -9.60 -7.82
C ILE A 95 -15.08 -9.38 -6.33
N GLY A 96 -16.12 -8.61 -6.04
CA GLY A 96 -16.55 -8.26 -4.70
C GLY A 96 -15.83 -7.04 -4.12
N ALA A 97 -16.13 -6.74 -2.86
CA ALA A 97 -15.47 -5.67 -2.12
C ALA A 97 -14.05 -6.12 -1.75
N THR A 98 -13.06 -5.42 -2.28
CA THR A 98 -11.66 -5.49 -1.84
C THR A 98 -11.23 -4.11 -1.36
N ALA A 99 -10.41 -4.07 -0.32
CA ALA A 99 -9.87 -2.84 0.24
C ALA A 99 -8.66 -2.33 -0.57
N GLY A 100 -7.96 -3.23 -1.25
CA GLY A 100 -6.76 -2.95 -2.05
C GLY A 100 -6.50 -4.05 -3.09
N TYR A 101 -5.67 -3.77 -4.07
CA TYR A 101 -5.04 -4.80 -4.91
C TYR A 101 -3.77 -4.24 -5.57
N VAL A 102 -2.91 -5.16 -6.03
CA VAL A 102 -1.72 -4.85 -6.82
C VAL A 102 -1.95 -5.16 -8.29
N GLU A 103 -1.51 -4.25 -9.16
CA GLU A 103 -1.29 -4.52 -10.58
C GLU A 103 0.17 -4.21 -10.90
N GLU A 104 0.93 -5.25 -11.25
CA GLU A 104 2.39 -5.21 -11.40
C GLU A 104 3.11 -4.67 -10.14
N ARG A 105 3.35 -3.36 -10.10
CA ARG A 105 4.05 -2.64 -9.04
C ARG A 105 3.27 -1.42 -8.51
N ASP A 106 2.07 -1.20 -9.04
CA ASP A 106 1.16 -0.17 -8.58
C ASP A 106 0.11 -0.77 -7.65
N ILE A 107 -0.23 -0.03 -6.59
CA ILE A 107 -1.22 -0.44 -5.59
C ILE A 107 -2.44 0.45 -5.71
N TYR A 108 -3.64 -0.15 -5.70
CA TYR A 108 -4.91 0.55 -5.82
C TYR A 108 -5.76 0.30 -4.58
N PHE A 109 -6.01 1.34 -3.80
CA PHE A 109 -6.85 1.28 -2.60
C PHE A 109 -8.20 1.94 -2.83
N ASP A 110 -9.25 1.30 -2.32
CA ASP A 110 -10.52 1.98 -2.06
C ASP A 110 -10.44 2.67 -0.69
N VAL A 111 -10.42 4.00 -0.73
CA VAL A 111 -10.28 4.83 0.49
C VAL A 111 -11.54 4.84 1.35
N LYS A 112 -12.68 4.40 0.80
CA LYS A 112 -13.98 4.39 1.47
C LYS A 112 -14.33 3.05 2.11
N THR A 113 -13.79 1.92 1.64
CA THR A 113 -14.35 0.58 1.93
C THR A 113 -14.75 0.45 3.39
N LYS A 114 -16.06 0.35 3.64
CA LYS A 114 -16.61 0.15 4.98
C LYS A 114 -16.67 -1.35 5.24
N TYR A 115 -16.15 -1.79 6.37
CA TYR A 115 -16.44 -3.14 6.84
C TYR A 115 -17.84 -3.17 7.46
N SER A 116 -18.45 -4.36 7.54
CA SER A 116 -19.83 -4.58 7.98
C SER A 116 -20.17 -4.02 9.38
N ASN A 117 -19.16 -3.63 10.15
CA ASN A 117 -19.21 -3.14 11.52
C ASN A 117 -18.70 -1.69 11.72
N GLY A 118 -18.35 -0.94 10.67
CA GLY A 118 -17.99 0.48 10.78
C GLY A 118 -16.96 0.99 9.77
N GLU A 119 -16.49 2.22 9.99
CA GLU A 119 -15.37 2.81 9.24
C GLU A 119 -14.05 2.08 9.56
N LYS A 120 -13.15 1.95 8.56
CA LYS A 120 -11.81 1.37 8.77
C LYS A 120 -11.06 2.11 9.89
N THR A 121 -10.59 1.38 10.88
CA THR A 121 -9.65 1.91 11.89
C THR A 121 -8.28 2.15 11.25
N SER A 122 -7.43 2.96 11.90
CA SER A 122 -6.03 3.15 11.49
C SER A 122 -5.31 1.79 11.32
N ASP A 123 -5.56 0.84 12.23
CA ASP A 123 -4.89 -0.45 12.22
C ASP A 123 -5.27 -1.30 11.00
N ILE A 124 -6.56 -1.33 10.63
CA ILE A 124 -7.02 -2.04 9.42
C ILE A 124 -6.41 -1.42 8.16
N ILE A 125 -6.35 -0.08 8.08
CA ILE A 125 -5.71 0.60 6.95
C ILE A 125 -4.23 0.24 6.89
N ARG A 126 -3.53 0.30 8.03
CA ARG A 126 -2.11 -0.05 8.10
C ARG A 126 -1.86 -1.49 7.66
N GLU A 127 -2.64 -2.44 8.17
CA GLU A 127 -2.56 -3.86 7.79
C GLU A 127 -2.78 -4.04 6.29
N THR A 128 -3.82 -3.41 5.73
CA THR A 128 -4.10 -3.47 4.28
C THR A 128 -2.93 -2.91 3.47
N VAL A 129 -2.40 -1.73 3.86
CA VAL A 129 -1.27 -1.11 3.15
C VAL A 129 -0.03 -2.01 3.20
N THR A 130 0.28 -2.55 4.37
CA THR A 130 1.41 -3.46 4.57
C THR A 130 1.24 -4.73 3.71
N HIS A 131 0.03 -5.30 3.70
CA HIS A 131 -0.30 -6.50 2.92
C HIS A 131 -0.06 -6.29 1.42
N GLU A 132 -0.61 -5.23 0.83
CA GLU A 132 -0.42 -4.97 -0.60
C GLU A 132 1.05 -4.66 -0.95
N LEU A 133 1.79 -4.01 -0.05
CA LEU A 133 3.22 -3.78 -0.25
C LEU A 133 4.02 -5.08 -0.25
N TRP A 134 3.59 -6.12 0.48
CA TRP A 134 4.21 -7.43 0.40
C TRP A 134 3.92 -8.14 -0.92
N HIS A 135 2.73 -7.97 -1.50
CA HIS A 135 2.46 -8.45 -2.88
C HIS A 135 3.39 -7.77 -3.89
N VAL A 136 3.63 -6.46 -3.77
CA VAL A 136 4.61 -5.77 -4.62
C VAL A 136 6.04 -6.31 -4.39
N PHE A 137 6.43 -6.51 -3.13
CA PHE A 137 7.75 -7.07 -2.80
C PHE A 137 7.92 -8.47 -3.39
N ASP A 138 6.90 -9.32 -3.26
CA ASP A 138 6.84 -10.67 -3.80
C ASP A 138 7.10 -10.69 -5.31
N ASN A 139 6.37 -9.84 -6.05
CA ASN A 139 6.50 -9.70 -7.50
C ASN A 139 7.90 -9.22 -7.92
N VAL A 140 8.43 -8.19 -7.24
CA VAL A 140 9.69 -7.53 -7.63
C VAL A 140 10.92 -8.41 -7.34
N ASN A 141 10.87 -9.23 -6.29
CA ASN A 141 12.02 -10.02 -5.85
C ASN A 141 11.95 -11.48 -6.33
N GLY A 142 10.97 -11.82 -7.15
CA GLY A 142 10.90 -13.09 -7.86
C GLY A 142 11.95 -13.22 -8.97
N ASN A 143 11.70 -14.13 -9.90
CA ASN A 143 12.45 -14.26 -11.14
C ASN A 143 11.53 -14.02 -12.36
N ASP A 144 12.03 -14.22 -13.57
CA ASP A 144 11.28 -13.97 -14.81
C ASP A 144 10.00 -14.82 -14.96
N GLU A 145 9.85 -15.90 -14.18
CA GLU A 145 8.74 -16.85 -14.29
C GLU A 145 7.83 -16.86 -13.05
N TYR A 146 8.36 -16.58 -11.86
CA TYR A 146 7.64 -16.71 -10.59
C TYR A 146 7.98 -15.58 -9.61
N CYS A 147 6.96 -15.11 -8.87
CA CYS A 147 7.14 -14.33 -7.64
C CYS A 147 7.85 -15.17 -6.56
N LEU A 148 8.41 -14.55 -5.51
CA LEU A 148 9.04 -15.27 -4.39
C LEU A 148 8.14 -16.36 -3.79
N SER A 149 6.84 -16.07 -3.65
CA SER A 149 5.81 -16.97 -3.12
C SER A 149 5.65 -18.24 -3.96
N GLY A 150 5.97 -18.18 -5.26
CA GLY A 150 5.97 -19.33 -6.17
C GLY A 150 7.28 -20.15 -6.17
N LEU A 151 8.33 -19.64 -5.53
CA LEU A 151 9.66 -20.27 -5.44
C LEU A 151 9.78 -21.12 -4.17
N ASP A 152 10.91 -21.03 -3.47
CA ASP A 152 11.17 -21.82 -2.26
C ASP A 152 10.14 -21.56 -1.15
N PHE A 153 9.54 -20.37 -1.11
CA PHE A 153 8.48 -20.06 -0.15
C PHE A 153 7.23 -20.93 -0.35
N ASN A 154 6.95 -21.35 -1.58
CA ASN A 154 5.82 -22.24 -1.89
C ASN A 154 5.95 -23.58 -1.14
N ILE A 155 7.17 -24.02 -0.82
CA ILE A 155 7.39 -25.24 -0.03
C ILE A 155 6.84 -25.03 1.39
N LEU A 156 7.08 -23.87 2.00
CA LEU A 156 6.57 -23.53 3.34
C LEU A 156 5.04 -23.46 3.35
N TYR A 157 4.45 -22.84 2.31
CA TYR A 157 3.00 -22.83 2.11
C TYR A 157 2.42 -24.24 2.02
N ASN A 158 2.97 -25.11 1.16
CA ASN A 158 2.45 -26.48 0.97
C ASN A 158 2.62 -27.39 2.18
N GLN A 159 3.57 -27.10 3.08
CA GLN A 159 3.75 -27.87 4.32
C GLN A 159 2.66 -27.57 5.34
N ASN A 160 2.19 -26.32 5.44
CA ASN A 160 1.22 -25.90 6.45
C ASN A 160 0.43 -24.65 6.02
N PRO A 161 -0.48 -24.76 5.04
CA PRO A 161 -1.12 -23.62 4.38
C PRO A 161 -2.05 -22.82 5.29
N ASP A 162 -2.58 -23.42 6.36
CA ASP A 162 -3.46 -22.79 7.33
C ASP A 162 -2.74 -22.25 8.58
N SER A 163 -1.40 -22.30 8.61
CA SER A 163 -0.61 -21.87 9.77
C SER A 163 -0.69 -20.37 10.09
N ILE A 164 -0.98 -19.53 9.11
CA ILE A 164 -0.97 -18.07 9.25
C ILE A 164 -2.38 -17.55 9.51
N SER A 165 -3.25 -17.65 8.50
CA SER A 165 -4.65 -17.25 8.56
C SER A 165 -5.49 -18.09 7.58
N GLU A 166 -6.82 -18.09 7.77
CA GLU A 166 -7.75 -18.75 6.84
C GLU A 166 -7.70 -18.11 5.44
N TYR A 167 -7.51 -16.78 5.37
CA TYR A 167 -7.37 -16.08 4.10
C TYR A 167 -6.04 -16.41 3.40
N GLY A 168 -4.93 -16.43 4.15
CA GLY A 168 -3.64 -16.85 3.63
C GLY A 168 -3.64 -18.28 3.08
N ALA A 169 -4.46 -19.18 3.65
CA ALA A 169 -4.59 -20.56 3.16
C ALA A 169 -5.21 -20.70 1.76
N THR A 170 -5.72 -19.60 1.17
CA THR A 170 -6.36 -19.64 -0.14
C THR A 170 -5.35 -19.85 -1.29
N ASN A 171 -4.15 -19.29 -1.19
CA ASN A 171 -3.05 -19.48 -2.13
C ASN A 171 -1.71 -18.96 -1.57
N ALA A 172 -0.59 -19.35 -2.19
CA ALA A 172 0.75 -19.00 -1.72
C ALA A 172 1.04 -17.48 -1.71
N ASN A 173 0.47 -16.71 -2.63
CA ASN A 173 0.68 -15.26 -2.69
C ASN A 173 0.02 -14.57 -1.50
N GLU A 174 -1.23 -14.94 -1.18
CA GLU A 174 -1.95 -14.42 -0.02
C GLU A 174 -1.30 -14.88 1.29
N PHE A 175 -0.84 -16.14 1.35
CA PHE A 175 -0.06 -16.64 2.48
C PHE A 175 1.20 -15.80 2.72
N PHE A 176 1.91 -15.43 1.65
CA PHE A 176 3.10 -14.59 1.71
C PHE A 176 2.77 -13.18 2.23
N ALA A 177 1.74 -12.53 1.68
CA ALA A 177 1.36 -11.18 2.09
C ALA A 177 0.82 -11.11 3.53
N GLU A 178 0.03 -12.11 3.95
CA GLU A 178 -0.44 -12.24 5.34
C GLU A 178 0.74 -12.46 6.30
N ALA A 179 1.64 -13.39 5.99
CA ALA A 179 2.81 -13.67 6.82
C ALA A 179 3.75 -12.46 6.89
N GLY A 180 3.98 -11.76 5.77
CA GLY A 180 4.78 -10.54 5.74
C GLY A 180 4.17 -9.41 6.58
N THR A 181 2.84 -9.30 6.57
CA THR A 181 2.12 -8.34 7.42
C THR A 181 2.35 -8.64 8.89
N MET A 182 2.22 -9.91 9.30
CA MET A 182 2.54 -10.34 10.66
C MET A 182 4.01 -10.15 11.01
N TYR A 183 4.93 -10.38 10.07
CA TYR A 183 6.36 -10.17 10.28
C TYR A 183 6.69 -8.74 10.73
N LEU A 184 5.99 -7.74 10.19
CA LEU A 184 6.18 -6.34 10.56
C LEU A 184 5.35 -5.89 11.75
N LEU A 185 4.11 -6.35 11.87
CA LEU A 185 3.13 -5.82 12.83
C LEU A 185 2.97 -6.68 14.08
N SER A 186 3.21 -8.00 13.99
CA SER A 186 3.06 -8.97 15.08
C SER A 186 4.10 -10.12 15.01
N PRO A 187 5.41 -9.83 15.00
CA PRO A 187 6.45 -10.83 14.74
C PRO A 187 6.47 -11.98 15.76
N GLU A 188 6.12 -11.73 17.02
CA GLU A 188 6.05 -12.79 18.04
C GLU A 188 4.90 -13.77 17.76
N GLU A 189 3.76 -13.28 17.27
CA GLU A 189 2.65 -14.14 16.86
C GLU A 189 3.03 -14.97 15.63
N LEU A 190 3.76 -14.40 14.67
CA LEU A 190 4.26 -15.14 13.52
C LEU A 190 5.23 -16.26 13.96
N LYS A 191 6.14 -15.99 14.90
CA LYS A 191 7.05 -16.99 15.46
C LYS A 191 6.30 -18.14 16.14
N GLU A 192 5.26 -17.82 16.90
CA GLU A 192 4.41 -18.81 17.58
C GLU A 192 3.64 -19.69 16.58
N LYS A 193 3.13 -19.08 15.50
CA LYS A 193 2.38 -19.77 14.45
C LYS A 193 3.27 -20.62 13.53
N ASN A 194 4.35 -20.03 13.03
CA ASN A 194 5.23 -20.66 12.04
C ASN A 194 6.64 -20.03 12.03
N MET A 195 7.53 -20.62 12.83
CA MET A 195 8.92 -20.18 12.95
C MET A 195 9.71 -20.27 11.62
N ASP A 196 9.42 -21.25 10.77
CA ASP A 196 10.13 -21.40 9.49
C ASP A 196 9.76 -20.28 8.52
N VAL A 197 8.48 -19.88 8.50
CA VAL A 197 8.02 -18.70 7.75
C VAL A 197 8.64 -17.43 8.31
N TYR A 198 8.68 -17.24 9.63
CA TYR A 198 9.39 -16.10 10.24
C TYR A 198 10.85 -16.03 9.79
N ASN A 199 11.58 -17.15 9.85
CA ASN A 199 12.98 -17.23 9.45
C ASN A 199 13.18 -16.93 7.96
N TYR A 200 12.22 -17.30 7.11
CA TYR A 200 12.24 -16.94 5.70
C TYR A 200 12.21 -15.42 5.53
N PHE A 201 11.28 -14.71 6.18
CA PHE A 201 11.21 -13.25 6.12
C PHE A 201 12.46 -12.58 6.69
N GLU A 202 13.05 -13.10 7.77
CA GLU A 202 14.34 -12.64 8.28
C GLU A 202 15.45 -12.72 7.22
N SER A 203 15.45 -13.77 6.40
CA SER A 203 16.46 -13.98 5.35
C SER A 203 16.33 -13.09 4.11
N LEU A 204 15.16 -12.49 3.88
CA LEU A 204 14.92 -11.63 2.72
C LEU A 204 15.76 -10.34 2.76
N PRO A 205 16.20 -9.83 1.59
CA PRO A 205 16.93 -8.56 1.52
C PRO A 205 16.01 -7.38 1.87
N LYS A 206 16.48 -6.51 2.78
CA LYS A 206 15.74 -5.33 3.29
C LYS A 206 16.47 -4.02 3.02
N GLU A 207 17.48 -4.05 2.16
CA GLU A 207 18.27 -2.90 1.71
C GLU A 207 17.78 -2.43 0.37
#